data_AF-A0A3Q2Y6B1-F1
#
_entry.id   AF-A0A3Q2Y6B1-F1
#
_cell.length_a   1.000
_cell.length_b   1.000
_cell.length_c   1.000
_cell.angle_alpha   90.00
_cell.angle_beta   90.00
_cell.angle_gamma   90.00
#
_symmetry.space_group_name_H-M   'P 1'
#
loop_
_entity.id
_entity.type
_entity.pdbx_description
1 polymer ?
#
loop_
_entity_poly.entity_id
_entity_poly.type
_entity_poly.pdbx_seq_one_letter_code
_entity_poly.pdbx_strand_id
1 'polypeptide(L)'
;MYALYSKNKPQSDSLGKHHLNFSLTSQNKQLDLGDKMDLASYLLKPIQRMSKYALLLKDLIKECGQSQAQELSDLRTAEEMVKFQLRHGNDLLAMDAIRGCDVNLKEQGQLRCQDEFIVWCGRRKYLRHVFLFEDLILFSKTKKIEGGYDIYIYKQSYKTAEIGMTENVGDSGLRFEIWFRRRKSQDTFILQASSVEIKAVWTSIIGKILWRQALRNRGVFLYLDVPINCDEKKTTSYKHPGHVSNSEERDKRLIDPQAYSHGKTNSNTGQSTDNLQGLQ
;
A
#
# COMPACT_ATOMS: atom_id res chain seq x y z
N MET A 1 -0.34 16.72 -0.34
CA MET A 1 -0.12 18.14 -0.75
C MET A 1 0.98 18.26 -1.81
N TYR A 2 2.23 17.85 -1.54
CA TYR A 2 3.36 18.01 -2.49
C TYR A 2 3.21 17.25 -3.81
N ALA A 3 2.65 16.04 -3.81
CA ALA A 3 2.41 15.28 -5.03
C ALA A 3 1.51 16.04 -6.04
N LEU A 4 0.43 16.69 -5.55
CA LEU A 4 -0.46 17.51 -6.39
C LEU A 4 0.25 18.75 -6.93
N TYR A 5 1.09 19.38 -6.10
CA TYR A 5 1.90 20.52 -6.55
C TYR A 5 2.86 20.10 -7.68
N SER A 6 3.57 18.98 -7.49
CA SER A 6 4.48 18.42 -8.50
C SER A 6 3.74 18.08 -9.80
N LYS A 7 2.55 17.49 -9.69
CA LYS A 7 1.67 17.20 -10.84
C LYS A 7 1.27 18.47 -11.60
N ASN A 8 0.96 19.55 -10.89
CA ASN A 8 0.49 20.80 -11.51
C ASN A 8 1.63 21.68 -12.04
N LYS A 9 2.87 21.49 -11.57
CA LYS A 9 4.02 22.33 -11.95
C LYS A 9 4.24 22.43 -13.46
N PRO A 10 4.22 21.34 -14.25
CA PRO A 10 4.24 21.40 -15.71
C PRO A 10 3.23 22.36 -16.35
N GLN A 11 2.00 22.37 -15.83
CA GLN A 11 0.92 23.22 -16.34
C GLN A 11 1.19 24.68 -15.98
N SER A 12 1.63 24.95 -14.75
CA SER A 12 2.04 26.28 -14.31
C SER A 12 3.17 26.84 -15.19
N ASP A 13 4.15 26.01 -15.56
CA ASP A 13 5.28 26.44 -16.39
C ASP A 13 4.87 26.72 -17.84
N SER A 14 3.91 25.95 -18.36
CA SER A 14 3.32 26.20 -19.67
C SER A 14 2.56 27.53 -19.69
N LEU A 15 1.75 27.81 -18.66
CA LEU A 15 1.03 29.09 -18.54
C LEU A 15 1.99 30.29 -18.51
N GLY A 16 3.10 30.18 -17.78
CA GLY A 16 4.12 31.23 -17.71
C GLY A 16 4.78 31.55 -19.04
N LYS A 17 4.94 30.54 -19.92
CA LYS A 17 5.58 30.68 -21.23
C LYS A 17 4.64 31.21 -22.31
N HIS A 18 3.35 30.82 -22.27
CA HIS A 18 2.41 31.11 -23.34
C HIS A 18 1.54 32.35 -23.11
N HIS A 19 1.45 32.85 -21.87
CA HIS A 19 0.64 34.03 -21.56
C HIS A 19 1.50 35.26 -21.27
N LEU A 20 1.72 36.09 -22.29
CA LEU A 20 2.47 37.36 -22.19
C LEU A 20 1.96 38.26 -21.06
N ASN A 21 0.64 38.36 -20.88
CA ASN A 21 0.05 39.16 -19.80
C ASN A 21 0.42 38.65 -18.40
N PHE A 22 0.53 37.33 -18.23
CA PHE A 22 0.94 36.73 -16.95
C PHE A 22 2.44 36.97 -16.69
N SER A 23 3.26 36.88 -17.73
CA SER A 23 4.70 37.18 -17.65
C SER A 23 4.95 38.64 -17.26
N LEU A 24 4.29 39.58 -17.94
CA LEU A 24 4.42 41.02 -17.68
C LEU A 24 3.94 41.41 -16.27
N THR A 25 2.79 40.88 -15.84
CA THR A 25 2.27 41.17 -14.49
C THR A 25 3.15 40.58 -13.40
N SER A 26 3.72 39.40 -13.61
CA SER A 26 4.67 38.78 -12.68
C SER A 26 5.97 39.58 -12.57
N GLN A 27 6.49 40.09 -13.70
CA GLN A 27 7.71 40.89 -13.74
C GLN A 27 7.52 42.26 -13.05
N ASN A 28 6.41 42.95 -13.29
CA ASN A 28 6.11 44.20 -12.61
C ASN A 28 6.03 43.99 -11.09
N LYS A 29 5.36 42.93 -10.65
CA LYS A 29 5.25 42.61 -9.23
C LYS A 29 6.59 42.23 -8.60
N GLN A 30 7.50 41.61 -9.35
CA GLN A 30 8.86 41.34 -8.89
C GLN A 30 9.65 42.63 -8.64
N LEU A 31 9.51 43.62 -9.53
CA LEU A 31 10.13 44.94 -9.36
C LEU A 31 9.55 45.68 -8.15
N ASP A 32 8.23 45.69 -8.00
CA ASP A 32 7.54 46.32 -6.86
C ASP A 32 7.98 45.74 -5.51
N LEU A 33 8.22 44.42 -5.47
CA LEU A 33 8.65 43.71 -4.26
C LEU A 33 10.17 43.77 -4.03
N GLY A 34 10.95 44.27 -5.00
CA GLY A 34 12.42 44.25 -4.95
C GLY A 34 13.00 42.83 -4.93
N ASP A 35 12.30 41.87 -5.54
CA ASP A 35 12.61 40.45 -5.44
C ASP A 35 13.81 40.06 -6.33
N LYS A 36 14.77 39.32 -5.75
CA LYS A 36 16.01 38.93 -6.42
C LYS A 36 15.86 37.81 -7.45
N MET A 37 14.76 37.07 -7.42
CA MET A 37 14.51 35.91 -8.28
C MET A 37 13.14 36.06 -8.96
N ASP A 38 13.03 35.45 -10.15
CA ASP A 38 11.77 35.42 -10.87
C ASP A 38 10.74 34.49 -10.20
N LEU A 39 9.46 34.69 -10.53
CA LEU A 39 8.37 33.89 -9.98
C LEU A 39 8.55 32.38 -10.24
N ALA A 40 9.06 32.01 -11.41
CA ALA A 40 9.31 30.60 -11.75
C ALA A 40 10.29 29.93 -10.78
N SER A 41 11.36 30.62 -10.37
CA SER A 41 12.30 30.13 -9.36
C SER A 41 11.65 29.96 -7.99
N TYR A 42 10.75 30.87 -7.60
CA TYR A 42 9.99 30.73 -6.35
C TYR A 42 9.03 29.54 -6.38
N LEU A 43 8.37 29.29 -7.50
CA LEU A 43 7.50 28.13 -7.71
C LEU A 43 8.27 26.80 -7.77
N LEU A 44 9.60 26.82 -7.94
CA LEU A 44 10.40 25.60 -7.84
C LEU A 44 10.74 25.23 -6.38
N LYS A 45 10.66 26.18 -5.44
CA LYS A 45 11.05 25.98 -4.04
C LYS A 45 10.32 24.82 -3.34
N PRO A 46 9.00 24.61 -3.50
CA PRO A 46 8.32 23.49 -2.87
C PRO A 46 8.85 22.12 -3.33
N ILE A 47 9.18 22.00 -4.63
CA ILE A 47 9.77 20.78 -5.19
C ILE A 47 11.17 20.58 -4.63
N GLN A 48 12.01 21.63 -4.64
CA GLN A 48 13.36 21.58 -4.07
C GLN A 48 13.38 21.27 -2.58
N ARG A 49 12.41 21.80 -1.82
CA ARG A 49 12.31 21.60 -0.37
C ARG A 49 12.09 20.13 -0.02
N MET A 50 11.30 19.41 -0.79
CA MET A 50 11.09 17.98 -0.57
C MET A 50 12.38 17.17 -0.83
N SER A 51 13.13 17.49 -1.89
CA SER A 51 14.43 16.85 -2.14
C SER A 51 15.43 17.16 -1.04
N LYS A 52 15.40 18.36 -0.46
CA LYS A 52 16.24 18.74 0.67
C LYS A 52 15.93 17.90 1.92
N TYR A 53 14.66 17.62 2.21
CA TYR A 53 14.30 16.74 3.32
C TYR A 53 14.85 15.33 3.15
N ALA A 54 14.83 14.79 1.92
CA ALA A 54 15.40 13.47 1.65
C ALA A 54 16.90 13.42 1.96
N LEU A 55 17.65 14.46 1.58
CA LEU A 55 19.09 14.56 1.86
C LEU A 55 19.38 14.70 3.34
N LEU A 56 18.68 15.60 4.03
CA LEU A 56 18.86 15.81 5.48
C LEU A 56 18.55 14.55 6.28
N LEU A 57 17.48 13.83 5.95
CA LEU A 57 17.16 12.56 6.61
C LEU A 57 18.25 11.50 6.35
N LYS A 58 18.75 11.42 5.11
CA LYS A 58 19.85 10.52 4.77
C LYS A 58 21.12 10.84 5.55
N ASP A 59 21.43 12.11 5.76
CA ASP A 59 22.59 12.53 6.53
C ASP A 59 22.40 12.27 8.03
N LEU A 60 21.22 12.54 8.60
CA LEU A 60 20.90 12.18 9.99
C LEU A 60 21.04 10.67 10.25
N ILE A 61 20.58 9.83 9.33
CA ILE A 61 20.70 8.36 9.43
C ILE A 61 22.17 7.92 9.48
N LYS A 62 23.09 8.61 8.80
CA LYS A 62 24.52 8.27 8.81
C LYS A 62 25.18 8.64 10.14
N GLU A 63 24.73 9.72 10.77
CA GLU A 63 25.26 10.20 12.05
C GLU A 63 24.72 9.41 13.26
N CYS A 64 23.58 8.72 13.11
CA CYS A 64 23.04 7.86 14.16
C CYS A 64 23.89 6.60 14.36
N GLY A 65 24.36 6.40 15.60
CA GLY A 65 25.09 5.20 16.02
C GLY A 65 24.19 3.97 16.18
N GLN A 66 24.80 2.78 16.14
CA GLN A 66 24.10 1.48 16.23
C GLN A 66 23.32 1.27 17.54
N SER A 67 23.61 2.05 18.58
CA SER A 67 22.90 2.02 19.87
C SER A 67 21.50 2.67 19.84
N GLN A 68 21.16 3.40 18.76
CA GLN A 68 19.89 4.12 18.59
C GLN A 68 18.98 3.40 17.58
N ALA A 69 18.66 2.13 17.86
CA ALA A 69 17.94 1.27 16.91
C ALA A 69 16.51 1.77 16.61
N GLN A 70 15.83 2.33 17.61
CA GLN A 70 14.47 2.86 17.45
C GLN A 70 14.47 4.15 16.63
N GLU A 71 15.37 5.08 16.94
CA GLU A 71 15.51 6.35 16.22
C GLU A 71 15.93 6.11 14.77
N LEU A 72 16.83 5.15 14.53
CA LEU A 72 17.18 4.72 13.17
C LEU A 72 15.97 4.17 12.41
N SER A 73 15.13 3.36 13.05
CA SER A 73 13.89 2.84 12.44
C SER A 73 12.93 3.97 12.07
N ASP A 74 12.73 4.93 12.97
CA ASP A 74 11.84 6.07 12.74
C ASP A 74 12.36 6.98 11.62
N LEU A 75 13.67 7.26 11.60
CA LEU A 75 14.32 8.03 10.55
C LEU A 75 14.23 7.35 9.18
N ARG A 76 14.41 6.02 9.13
CA ARG A 76 14.24 5.23 7.89
C ARG A 76 12.81 5.31 7.38
N THR A 77 11.84 5.20 8.27
CA THR A 77 10.41 5.32 7.94
C THR A 77 10.10 6.72 7.39
N ALA A 78 10.63 7.78 8.03
CA ALA A 78 10.49 9.14 7.55
C ALA A 78 11.17 9.36 6.18
N GLU A 79 12.37 8.81 5.97
CA GLU A 79 13.07 8.85 4.68
C GLU A 79 12.23 8.20 3.57
N GLU A 80 11.62 7.05 3.87
CA GLU A 80 10.75 6.33 2.94
C GLU A 80 9.47 7.12 2.61
N MET A 81 8.86 7.78 3.60
CA MET A 81 7.71 8.67 3.39
C MET A 81 8.03 9.85 2.47
N VAL A 82 9.20 10.49 2.66
CA VAL A 82 9.64 11.61 1.81
C VAL A 82 9.93 11.14 0.39
N LYS A 83 10.65 10.02 0.23
CA LYS A 83 10.91 9.40 -1.08
C LYS A 83 9.61 9.00 -1.77
N PHE A 84 8.62 8.53 -1.02
CA PHE A 84 7.29 8.24 -1.54
C PHE A 84 6.63 9.52 -2.11
N GLN A 85 6.61 10.62 -1.35
CA GLN A 85 6.01 11.88 -1.82
C GLN A 85 6.69 12.46 -3.08
N LEU A 86 8.02 12.35 -3.18
CA LEU A 86 8.78 12.77 -4.36
C LEU A 86 8.38 12.00 -5.61
N ARG A 87 8.21 10.67 -5.48
CA ARG A 87 7.83 9.81 -6.61
C ARG A 87 6.36 9.96 -6.97
N HIS A 88 5.49 10.08 -5.97
CA HIS A 88 4.04 10.05 -6.15
C HIS A 88 3.53 11.16 -7.10
N GLY A 89 4.15 12.34 -7.12
CA GLY A 89 3.80 13.38 -8.10
C GLY A 89 4.05 12.95 -9.55
N ASN A 90 5.19 12.33 -9.81
CA ASN A 90 5.55 11.80 -11.14
C ASN A 90 4.66 10.62 -11.53
N ASP A 91 4.31 9.78 -10.56
CA ASP A 91 3.40 8.65 -10.74
C ASP A 91 2.01 9.11 -11.18
N LEU A 92 1.48 10.18 -10.58
CA LEU A 92 0.21 10.77 -10.99
C LEU A 92 0.26 11.34 -12.41
N LEU A 93 1.38 11.95 -12.81
CA LEU A 93 1.58 12.44 -14.18
C LEU A 93 1.61 11.27 -15.18
N ALA A 94 2.33 10.21 -14.85
CA ALA A 94 2.44 9.03 -15.72
C ALA A 94 1.10 8.31 -15.85
N MET A 95 0.33 8.20 -14.75
CA MET A 95 -1.03 7.67 -14.76
C MET A 95 -1.97 8.48 -15.67
N ASP A 96 -1.94 9.81 -15.58
CA ASP A 96 -2.75 10.70 -16.42
C ASP A 96 -2.36 10.62 -17.91
N ALA A 97 -1.12 10.19 -18.20
CA ALA A 97 -0.61 9.98 -19.55
C ALA A 97 -0.96 8.61 -20.15
N ILE A 98 -1.59 7.71 -19.39
CA ILE A 98 -2.09 6.43 -19.93
C ILE A 98 -3.32 6.68 -20.81
N ARG A 99 -3.37 6.02 -21.98
CA ARG A 99 -4.44 6.15 -22.97
C ARG A 99 -4.94 4.78 -23.42
N GLY A 100 -6.24 4.70 -23.69
CA GLY A 100 -6.90 3.49 -24.20
C GLY A 100 -7.00 2.35 -23.18
N CYS A 101 -6.88 2.64 -21.89
CA CYS A 101 -7.12 1.67 -20.82
C CYS A 101 -8.62 1.62 -20.50
N ASP A 102 -9.18 0.42 -20.50
CA ASP A 102 -10.57 0.08 -20.21
C ASP A 102 -10.82 -0.16 -18.70
N VAL A 103 -9.75 -0.24 -17.90
CA VAL A 103 -9.82 -0.48 -16.46
C VAL A 103 -9.76 0.85 -15.71
N ASN A 104 -10.59 1.00 -14.67
CA ASN A 104 -10.51 2.14 -13.76
C ASN A 104 -9.27 2.03 -12.86
N LEU A 105 -8.18 2.70 -13.25
CA LEU A 105 -6.90 2.67 -12.53
C LEU A 105 -6.98 3.21 -11.10
N LYS A 106 -7.97 4.06 -10.78
CA LYS A 106 -8.16 4.61 -9.43
C LYS A 106 -8.63 3.55 -8.43
N GLU A 107 -9.21 2.46 -8.92
CA GLU A 107 -9.71 1.34 -8.10
C GLU A 107 -8.72 0.17 -8.00
N GLN A 108 -7.52 0.29 -8.57
CA GLN A 108 -6.53 -0.81 -8.61
C GLN A 108 -5.49 -0.74 -7.48
N GLY A 109 -5.79 0.07 -6.46
CA GLY A 109 -4.88 0.39 -5.38
C GLY A 109 -3.77 1.36 -5.80
N GLN A 110 -2.79 1.55 -4.92
CA GLN A 110 -1.71 2.50 -5.13
C GLN A 110 -0.71 2.02 -6.20
N LEU A 111 -0.25 2.92 -7.08
CA LEU A 111 0.91 2.64 -7.95
C LEU A 111 2.17 2.49 -7.07
N ARG A 112 2.82 1.33 -7.12
CA ARG A 112 3.99 0.99 -6.32
C ARG A 112 5.31 1.29 -7.04
N CYS A 113 5.37 1.01 -8.34
CA CYS A 113 6.52 1.33 -9.20
C CYS A 113 6.12 1.32 -10.68
N GLN A 114 6.92 1.98 -11.51
CA GLN A 114 6.77 2.02 -12.95
C GLN A 114 8.13 2.20 -13.63
N ASP A 115 8.43 1.35 -14.61
CA ASP A 115 9.72 1.33 -15.28
C ASP A 115 9.58 0.72 -16.68
N GLU A 116 10.55 0.97 -17.56
CA GLU A 116 10.61 0.40 -18.90
C GLU A 116 11.39 -0.92 -18.91
N PHE A 117 10.79 -1.97 -19.47
CA PHE A 117 11.35 -3.30 -19.54
C PHE A 117 11.37 -3.81 -20.98
N ILE A 118 12.36 -4.65 -21.27
CA ILE A 118 12.28 -5.57 -22.41
C ILE A 118 11.52 -6.80 -21.94
N VAL A 119 10.27 -6.91 -22.38
CA VAL A 119 9.35 -8.00 -22.04
C VAL A 119 9.42 -9.08 -23.12
N TRP A 120 9.77 -10.28 -22.72
CA TRP A 120 9.78 -11.45 -23.57
C TRP A 120 8.49 -12.23 -23.40
N CYS A 121 7.82 -12.52 -24.50
CA CYS A 121 6.65 -13.38 -24.57
C CYS A 121 6.95 -14.50 -25.58
N GLY A 122 7.30 -15.68 -25.07
CA GLY A 122 7.89 -16.76 -25.87
C GLY A 122 9.15 -16.28 -26.61
N ARG A 123 9.12 -16.31 -27.94
CA ARG A 123 10.25 -15.89 -28.79
C ARG A 123 10.26 -14.38 -29.13
N ARG A 124 9.21 -13.64 -28.79
CA ARG A 124 9.06 -12.23 -29.18
C ARG A 124 9.51 -11.32 -28.05
N LYS A 125 10.18 -10.22 -28.40
CA LYS A 125 10.59 -9.17 -27.48
C LYS A 125 9.80 -7.90 -27.72
N TYR A 126 9.45 -7.24 -26.62
CA TYR A 126 8.65 -6.04 -26.63
C TYR A 126 9.21 -5.04 -25.63
N LEU A 127 9.54 -3.85 -26.10
CA LEU A 127 9.78 -2.73 -25.19
C LEU A 127 8.44 -2.27 -24.63
N ARG A 128 8.29 -2.31 -23.30
CA ARG A 128 7.06 -1.95 -22.60
C ARG A 128 7.38 -1.12 -21.38
N HIS A 129 6.63 -0.04 -21.20
CA HIS A 129 6.57 0.65 -19.92
C HIS A 129 5.51 -0.05 -19.07
N VAL A 130 5.93 -0.54 -17.91
CA VAL A 130 5.12 -1.39 -17.05
C VAL A 130 4.78 -0.62 -15.79
N PHE A 131 3.51 -0.67 -15.40
CA PHE A 131 2.98 -0.04 -14.19
C PHE A 131 2.52 -1.13 -13.23
N LEU A 132 3.05 -1.13 -12.01
CA LEU A 132 2.65 -2.07 -10.96
C LEU A 132 1.83 -1.34 -9.89
N PHE A 133 0.54 -1.64 -9.87
CA PHE A 133 -0.39 -1.27 -8.80
C PHE A 133 -0.48 -2.41 -7.78
N GLU A 134 -1.18 -2.18 -6.67
CA GLU A 134 -1.40 -3.22 -5.67
C GLU A 134 -2.20 -4.40 -6.21
N ASP A 135 -3.24 -4.11 -6.98
CA ASP A 135 -4.19 -5.11 -7.48
C ASP A 135 -4.06 -5.39 -8.98
N LEU A 136 -3.20 -4.64 -9.69
CA LEU A 136 -3.06 -4.74 -11.14
C LEU A 136 -1.60 -4.53 -11.60
N ILE A 137 -1.12 -5.35 -12.52
CA ILE A 137 0.07 -5.05 -13.34
C ILE A 137 -0.38 -4.69 -14.76
N LEU A 138 0.09 -3.55 -15.28
CA LEU A 138 -0.31 -3.01 -16.58
C LEU A 138 0.90 -2.83 -17.48
N PHE A 139 0.78 -3.28 -18.73
CA PHE A 139 1.79 -3.15 -19.77
C PHE A 139 1.32 -2.14 -20.82
N SER A 140 2.22 -1.23 -21.20
CA SER A 140 1.93 -0.19 -22.17
C SER A 140 3.08 -0.02 -23.18
N LYS A 141 2.79 0.63 -24.31
CA LYS A 141 3.79 1.08 -25.27
C LYS A 141 3.99 2.58 -25.12
N THR A 142 5.23 2.99 -24.84
CA THR A 142 5.62 4.41 -24.81
C THR A 142 5.51 5.00 -26.22
N LYS A 143 4.82 6.14 -26.34
CA LYS A 143 4.77 6.97 -27.54
C LYS A 143 5.29 8.35 -27.17
N LYS A 144 6.48 8.69 -27.69
CA LYS A 144 7.06 10.02 -27.53
C LYS A 144 6.31 11.01 -28.41
N ILE A 145 5.97 12.17 -27.87
CA ILE A 145 5.36 13.29 -28.61
C ILE A 145 6.42 14.39 -28.72
N GLU A 146 6.64 14.90 -29.93
CA GLU A 146 7.55 16.02 -30.14
C GLU A 146 7.07 17.25 -29.37
N GLY A 147 7.94 17.80 -28.51
CA GLY A 147 7.63 18.96 -27.67
C GLY A 147 6.67 18.68 -26.49
N GLY A 148 6.31 17.43 -26.23
CA GLY A 148 5.38 17.04 -25.17
C GLY A 148 5.92 15.97 -24.22
N TYR A 149 5.09 15.58 -23.25
CA TYR A 149 5.37 14.45 -22.36
C TYR A 149 5.06 13.12 -23.04
N ASP A 150 5.76 12.06 -22.63
CA ASP A 150 5.52 10.71 -23.13
C ASP A 150 4.08 10.25 -22.82
N ILE A 151 3.45 9.60 -23.80
CA ILE A 151 2.13 8.98 -23.65
C ILE A 151 2.28 7.46 -23.58
N TYR A 152 1.50 6.82 -22.71
CA TYR A 152 1.53 5.37 -22.52
C TYR A 152 0.28 4.74 -23.13
N ILE A 153 0.46 4.06 -24.27
CA ILE A 153 -0.64 3.38 -24.97
C ILE A 153 -0.86 2.02 -24.33
N TYR A 154 -2.02 1.81 -23.72
CA TYR A 154 -2.41 0.54 -23.11
C TYR A 154 -2.26 -0.65 -24.08
N LYS A 155 -1.83 -1.79 -23.54
CA LYS A 155 -1.74 -3.06 -24.29
C LYS A 155 -2.46 -4.20 -23.59
N GLN A 156 -2.16 -4.41 -22.33
CA GLN A 156 -2.71 -5.52 -21.55
C GLN A 156 -2.49 -5.23 -20.06
N SER A 157 -3.34 -5.83 -19.22
CA SER A 157 -3.18 -5.80 -17.78
C SER A 157 -3.64 -7.12 -17.15
N TYR A 158 -3.16 -7.38 -15.94
CA TYR A 158 -3.45 -8.61 -15.20
C TYR A 158 -3.63 -8.29 -13.73
N LYS A 159 -4.57 -8.96 -13.07
CA LYS A 159 -4.76 -8.84 -11.63
C LYS A 159 -3.58 -9.47 -10.90
N THR A 160 -3.03 -8.79 -9.89
CA THR A 160 -1.89 -9.33 -9.11
C THR A 160 -2.24 -10.60 -8.36
N ALA A 161 -3.52 -10.84 -8.07
CA ALA A 161 -4.00 -12.10 -7.48
C ALA A 161 -3.75 -13.33 -8.39
N GLU A 162 -3.67 -13.14 -9.71
CA GLU A 162 -3.52 -14.20 -10.70
C GLU A 162 -2.07 -14.49 -11.07
N ILE A 163 -1.13 -13.64 -10.64
CA ILE A 163 0.27 -13.75 -11.00
C ILE A 163 1.08 -14.49 -9.93
N GLY A 164 2.16 -15.11 -10.37
CA GLY A 164 3.28 -15.55 -9.57
C GLY A 164 4.58 -15.02 -10.17
N MET A 165 5.68 -15.16 -9.45
CA MET A 165 6.97 -14.59 -9.86
C MET A 165 8.10 -15.58 -9.61
N THR A 166 9.06 -15.61 -10.53
CA THR A 166 10.38 -16.21 -10.36
C THR A 166 11.42 -15.09 -10.35
N GLU A 167 12.13 -14.91 -9.24
CA GLU A 167 13.00 -13.75 -9.00
C GLU A 167 14.20 -13.68 -9.96
N ASN A 168 14.77 -14.83 -10.31
CA ASN A 168 15.95 -14.94 -11.16
C ASN A 168 15.67 -15.85 -12.35
N VAL A 169 15.90 -15.36 -13.56
CA VAL A 169 15.83 -16.17 -14.79
C VAL A 169 17.05 -15.94 -15.66
N GLY A 170 17.76 -17.03 -15.96
CA GLY A 170 19.03 -17.00 -16.68
C GLY A 170 20.17 -16.33 -15.90
N ASP A 171 21.31 -16.14 -16.57
CA ASP A 171 22.58 -15.83 -15.89
C ASP A 171 22.88 -14.34 -15.81
N SER A 172 22.09 -13.49 -16.47
CA SER A 172 22.39 -12.05 -16.57
C SER A 172 22.11 -11.26 -15.29
N GLY A 173 21.47 -11.86 -14.28
CA GLY A 173 21.08 -11.18 -13.04
C GLY A 173 20.00 -10.10 -13.18
N LEU A 174 19.69 -9.63 -14.39
CA LEU A 174 18.76 -8.53 -14.69
C LEU A 174 17.33 -8.96 -15.03
N ARG A 175 17.07 -10.26 -15.07
CA ARG A 175 15.79 -10.82 -15.50
C ARG A 175 15.04 -11.47 -14.36
N PHE A 176 13.73 -11.25 -14.34
CA PHE A 176 12.77 -11.96 -13.51
C PHE A 176 11.59 -12.39 -14.39
N GLU A 177 10.84 -13.39 -13.97
CA GLU A 177 9.69 -13.91 -14.71
C GLU A 177 8.40 -13.74 -13.92
N ILE A 178 7.33 -13.40 -14.64
CA ILE A 178 5.96 -13.41 -14.15
C ILE A 178 5.21 -14.53 -14.88
N TRP A 179 4.59 -15.42 -14.11
CA TRP A 179 3.78 -16.53 -14.61
C TRP A 179 2.35 -16.43 -14.05
N PHE A 180 1.36 -17.00 -14.74
CA PHE A 180 -0.05 -16.89 -14.34
C PHE A 180 -0.60 -18.22 -13.83
N ARG A 181 -1.24 -18.18 -12.66
CA ARG A 181 -1.72 -19.38 -11.94
C ARG A 181 -2.86 -20.13 -12.64
N ARG A 182 -3.73 -19.41 -13.35
CA ARG A 182 -5.01 -19.93 -13.89
C ARG A 182 -5.06 -20.04 -15.41
N ARG A 183 -3.98 -19.71 -16.12
CA ARG A 183 -3.88 -19.81 -17.58
C ARG A 183 -3.20 -21.12 -17.96
N LYS A 184 -3.75 -21.88 -18.92
CA LYS A 184 -3.08 -23.06 -19.48
C LYS A 184 -1.74 -22.62 -20.10
N SER A 185 -0.65 -23.12 -19.51
CA SER A 185 0.75 -23.08 -19.95
C SER A 185 1.02 -22.43 -21.32
N GLN A 186 1.46 -21.16 -21.32
CA GLN A 186 2.46 -20.59 -22.26
C GLN A 186 2.66 -19.06 -22.15
N ASP A 187 1.78 -18.34 -21.45
CA ASP A 187 1.95 -16.89 -21.29
C ASP A 187 2.85 -16.59 -20.07
N THR A 188 4.14 -16.93 -20.08
CA THR A 188 5.07 -16.32 -19.11
C THR A 188 5.69 -15.07 -19.71
N PHE A 189 5.89 -14.06 -18.86
CA PHE A 189 6.60 -12.85 -19.23
C PHE A 189 7.95 -12.84 -18.53
N ILE A 190 9.04 -12.84 -19.30
CA ILE A 190 10.36 -12.56 -18.75
C ILE A 190 10.59 -11.06 -18.91
N LEU A 191 10.76 -10.34 -17.80
CA LEU A 191 11.03 -8.92 -17.77
C LEU A 191 12.52 -8.71 -17.55
N GLN A 192 13.18 -8.06 -18.49
CA GLN A 192 14.57 -7.64 -18.35
C GLN A 192 14.63 -6.17 -17.94
N ALA A 193 15.12 -5.92 -16.73
CA ALA A 193 15.35 -4.58 -16.19
C ALA A 193 16.58 -3.92 -16.85
N SER A 194 16.63 -2.58 -16.79
CA SER A 194 17.81 -1.82 -17.22
C SER A 194 18.95 -1.84 -16.19
N SER A 195 18.66 -2.13 -14.92
CA SER A 195 19.66 -2.27 -13.86
C SER A 195 19.26 -3.31 -12.81
N VAL A 196 20.24 -3.76 -12.01
CA VAL A 196 20.03 -4.73 -10.93
C VAL A 196 19.17 -4.13 -9.82
N GLU A 197 19.36 -2.84 -9.56
CA GLU A 197 18.62 -2.09 -8.53
C GLU A 197 17.13 -2.03 -8.87
N ILE A 198 16.79 -1.73 -10.13
CA ILE A 198 15.39 -1.71 -10.58
C ILE A 198 14.77 -3.09 -10.42
N LYS A 199 15.47 -4.14 -10.86
CA LYS A 199 14.99 -5.51 -10.66
C LYS A 199 14.76 -5.81 -9.17
N ALA A 200 15.73 -5.49 -8.31
CA ALA A 200 15.63 -5.76 -6.87
C ALA A 200 14.43 -5.04 -6.25
N VAL A 201 14.18 -3.79 -6.63
CA VAL A 201 13.00 -3.03 -6.20
C VAL A 201 11.71 -3.72 -6.66
N TRP A 202 11.62 -4.08 -7.94
CA TRP A 202 10.42 -4.71 -8.51
C TRP A 202 10.11 -6.06 -7.89
N THR A 203 11.11 -6.94 -7.81
CA THR A 203 10.96 -8.28 -7.23
C THR A 203 10.61 -8.22 -5.74
N SER A 204 11.20 -7.29 -4.98
CA SER A 204 10.84 -7.03 -3.59
C SER A 204 9.37 -6.59 -3.44
N ILE A 205 8.92 -5.64 -4.26
CA ILE A 205 7.54 -5.14 -4.21
C ILE A 205 6.53 -6.22 -4.60
N ILE A 206 6.75 -6.93 -5.72
CA ILE A 206 5.89 -8.03 -6.16
C ILE A 206 5.87 -9.12 -5.09
N GLY A 207 7.02 -9.48 -4.53
CA GLY A 207 7.13 -10.42 -3.41
C GLY A 207 6.24 -10.01 -2.24
N LYS A 208 6.33 -8.75 -1.78
CA LYS A 208 5.48 -8.23 -0.69
C LYS A 208 3.98 -8.30 -1.02
N ILE A 209 3.57 -8.03 -2.26
CA ILE A 209 2.17 -8.16 -2.70
C ILE A 209 1.73 -9.63 -2.61
N LEU A 210 2.50 -10.55 -3.19
CA LEU A 210 2.19 -11.98 -3.20
C LEU A 210 2.16 -12.58 -1.79
N TRP A 211 3.10 -12.18 -0.92
CA TRP A 211 3.12 -12.59 0.49
C TRP A 211 1.89 -12.12 1.26
N ARG A 212 1.49 -10.85 1.11
CA ARG A 212 0.25 -10.33 1.73
C ARG A 212 -0.99 -11.11 1.27
N GLN A 213 -1.07 -11.44 -0.02
CA GLN A 213 -2.16 -12.24 -0.56
C GLN A 213 -2.16 -13.68 -0.01
N ALA A 214 -0.98 -14.30 0.10
CA ALA A 214 -0.85 -15.64 0.68
C ALA A 214 -1.31 -15.69 2.15
N LEU A 215 -0.97 -14.67 2.95
CA LEU A 215 -1.42 -14.55 4.35
C LEU A 215 -2.94 -14.38 4.45
N ARG A 216 -3.53 -13.54 3.59
CA ARG A 216 -4.98 -13.34 3.52
C ARG A 216 -5.72 -14.64 3.16
N ASN A 217 -5.21 -15.39 2.19
CA ASN A 217 -5.81 -16.66 1.76
C ASN A 217 -5.69 -17.79 2.79
N ARG A 218 -4.74 -17.71 3.73
CA ARG A 218 -4.60 -18.65 4.85
C ARG A 218 -5.44 -18.27 6.08
N GLY A 219 -6.23 -17.19 6.03
CA GLY A 219 -7.06 -16.74 7.16
C GLY A 219 -6.27 -16.20 8.35
N VAL A 220 -4.97 -15.89 8.19
CA VAL A 220 -4.09 -15.47 9.30
C VAL A 220 -4.23 -13.97 9.63
N PHE A 221 -5.12 -13.26 8.93
CA PHE A 221 -5.32 -11.81 9.07
C PHE A 221 -6.36 -11.48 10.16
N LEU A 222 -6.30 -12.14 11.32
CA LEU A 222 -7.12 -11.78 12.49
C LEU A 222 -6.29 -11.29 13.70
N TYR A 223 -4.96 -11.16 13.58
CA TYR A 223 -4.14 -10.78 14.74
C TYR A 223 -3.04 -9.71 14.52
N LEU A 224 -2.90 -9.09 13.34
CA LEU A 224 -1.86 -8.05 13.15
C LEU A 224 -2.32 -6.68 12.65
N ASP A 225 -3.61 -6.46 12.41
CA ASP A 225 -4.13 -5.10 12.19
C ASP A 225 -4.85 -4.64 13.48
N VAL A 226 -4.07 -4.30 14.50
CA VAL A 226 -4.54 -3.33 15.51
C VAL A 226 -4.16 -1.95 14.95
N PRO A 227 -5.12 -1.07 14.64
CA PRO A 227 -4.82 0.32 14.37
C PRO A 227 -4.14 0.88 15.63
N ILE A 228 -2.95 1.48 15.47
CA ILE A 228 -2.36 2.34 16.50
C ILE A 228 -3.36 3.49 16.68
N ASN A 229 -4.22 3.35 17.68
CA ASN A 229 -5.11 4.40 18.12
C ASN A 229 -4.19 5.48 18.71
N CYS A 230 -4.09 6.62 18.03
CA CYS A 230 -3.56 7.83 18.65
C CYS A 230 -4.53 8.20 19.77
N ASP A 231 -4.21 7.83 21.01
CA ASP A 231 -5.01 8.18 22.17
C ASP A 231 -5.14 9.71 22.29
N GLU A 232 -6.34 10.18 21.98
CA GLU A 232 -6.85 11.47 22.43
C GLU A 232 -7.04 11.43 23.94
N LYS A 233 -6.27 12.26 24.64
CA LYS A 233 -6.42 12.52 26.07
C LYS A 233 -7.82 13.04 26.36
N LYS A 234 -8.58 12.29 27.16
CA LYS A 234 -9.52 12.88 28.13
C LYS A 234 -9.31 12.29 29.51
N THR A 235 -8.75 13.15 30.35
CA THR A 235 -8.80 13.16 31.82
C THR A 235 -10.04 12.49 32.41
N THR A 236 -9.87 11.62 33.42
CA THR A 236 -10.24 11.93 34.81
C THR A 236 -9.89 10.80 35.80
N SER A 237 -9.17 11.21 36.85
CA SER A 237 -9.23 10.76 38.25
C SER A 237 -8.96 9.30 38.66
N TYR A 238 -7.82 9.15 39.33
CA TYR A 238 -7.43 8.13 40.29
C TYR A 238 -8.54 7.65 41.25
N LYS A 239 -8.54 6.34 41.57
CA LYS A 239 -8.50 5.79 42.95
C LYS A 239 -8.51 4.24 42.95
N HIS A 240 -7.42 3.65 43.43
CA HIS A 240 -7.39 2.43 44.25
C HIS A 240 -6.76 2.83 45.60
N PRO A 241 -6.79 2.04 46.69
CA PRO A 241 -7.25 0.65 46.87
C PRO A 241 -8.14 0.45 48.13
N GLY A 242 -8.65 -0.76 48.37
CA GLY A 242 -9.27 -1.09 49.66
C GLY A 242 -9.85 -2.50 49.70
N HIS A 243 -9.20 -3.35 50.48
CA HIS A 243 -9.49 -4.77 50.72
C HIS A 243 -10.62 -4.95 51.76
N VAL A 244 -11.17 -6.17 51.82
CA VAL A 244 -11.84 -6.88 52.94
C VAL A 244 -13.39 -6.98 52.97
N SER A 245 -13.82 -8.25 52.86
CA SER A 245 -14.94 -8.98 53.51
C SER A 245 -16.42 -8.88 53.07
N ASN A 246 -16.97 -10.10 52.99
CA ASN A 246 -18.33 -10.58 53.22
C ASN A 246 -19.39 -10.38 52.12
N SER A 247 -19.60 -11.46 51.37
CA SER A 247 -20.87 -11.80 50.71
C SER A 247 -21.56 -12.93 51.48
N GLU A 248 -22.88 -13.01 51.31
CA GLU A 248 -23.86 -13.98 51.85
C GLU A 248 -24.56 -13.51 53.13
N GLU A 249 -25.88 -13.46 53.25
CA GLU A 249 -27.01 -13.59 52.32
C GLU A 249 -28.23 -13.12 53.13
N ARG A 250 -29.15 -12.34 52.53
CA ARG A 250 -30.47 -12.04 53.13
C ARG A 250 -31.48 -12.98 52.49
N ASP A 251 -32.15 -13.82 53.26
CA ASP A 251 -33.50 -13.49 53.72
C ASP A 251 -34.06 -14.58 54.63
N LYS A 252 -34.54 -14.14 55.79
CA LYS A 252 -35.36 -14.91 56.72
C LYS A 252 -36.82 -14.61 56.41
N ARG A 253 -37.61 -15.63 56.09
CA ARG A 253 -39.00 -15.72 56.55
C ARG A 253 -39.30 -17.16 56.97
N LEU A 254 -39.55 -17.29 58.26
CA LEU A 254 -40.04 -18.46 58.98
C LEU A 254 -41.34 -18.97 58.35
N ILE A 255 -41.56 -20.28 58.37
CA ILE A 255 -42.49 -20.96 59.28
C ILE A 255 -42.14 -22.46 59.33
N ASP A 256 -42.05 -22.92 60.58
CA ASP A 256 -41.72 -24.22 61.18
C ASP A 256 -42.92 -25.21 61.07
N PRO A 257 -42.93 -26.42 61.66
CA PRO A 257 -42.05 -27.58 61.51
C PRO A 257 -42.82 -28.93 61.42
N GLN A 258 -42.03 -30.03 61.42
CA GLN A 258 -42.36 -31.41 61.81
C GLN A 258 -43.01 -32.29 60.74
N ALA A 259 -42.70 -33.57 60.60
CA ALA A 259 -41.63 -34.45 61.07
C ALA A 259 -41.86 -35.81 60.36
N TYR A 260 -40.90 -36.73 60.50
CA TYR A 260 -41.02 -38.17 60.23
C TYR A 260 -40.82 -38.70 58.79
N SER A 261 -39.55 -39.09 58.58
CA SER A 261 -39.09 -40.46 58.31
C SER A 261 -39.58 -41.26 57.09
N HIS A 262 -38.55 -41.77 56.40
CA HIS A 262 -38.42 -43.11 55.82
C HIS A 262 -39.32 -43.53 54.66
N GLY A 263 -38.67 -44.15 53.67
CA GLY A 263 -39.29 -45.25 52.95
C GLY A 263 -38.91 -45.33 51.48
N LYS A 264 -37.85 -46.11 51.19
CA LYS A 264 -37.51 -46.63 49.86
C LYS A 264 -38.70 -47.42 49.27
N THR A 265 -38.86 -47.37 47.94
CA THR A 265 -39.02 -48.52 47.01
C THR A 265 -39.19 -47.96 45.59
N ASN A 266 -38.24 -48.13 44.68
CA ASN A 266 -38.06 -49.29 43.77
C ASN A 266 -39.34 -49.72 43.03
N SER A 267 -39.40 -49.45 41.73
CA SER A 267 -39.58 -50.46 40.66
C SER A 267 -39.68 -49.72 39.32
N ASN A 268 -38.73 -49.90 38.40
CA ASN A 268 -38.62 -51.00 37.44
C ASN A 268 -39.79 -51.06 36.46
N THR A 269 -39.48 -50.81 35.18
CA THR A 269 -39.83 -51.52 33.94
C THR A 269 -39.81 -50.45 32.83
N GLY A 270 -38.96 -50.48 31.82
CA GLY A 270 -38.36 -51.63 31.16
C GLY A 270 -39.07 -51.85 29.84
N GLN A 271 -38.29 -51.72 28.76
CA GLN A 271 -38.52 -52.32 27.44
C GLN A 271 -39.65 -51.69 26.59
N SER A 272 -39.56 -51.60 25.26
CA SER A 272 -38.50 -51.89 24.29
C SER A 272 -39.14 -51.61 22.92
N THR A 273 -38.29 -51.31 21.93
CA THR A 273 -38.39 -51.78 20.53
C THR A 273 -39.59 -51.29 19.72
N ASP A 274 -39.51 -51.02 18.43
CA ASP A 274 -38.42 -51.14 17.47
C ASP A 274 -38.92 -50.53 16.17
N ASN A 275 -37.96 -50.16 15.32
CA ASN A 275 -37.98 -50.32 13.87
C ASN A 275 -39.04 -49.57 13.04
N LEU A 276 -38.83 -49.27 11.76
CA LEU A 276 -37.72 -49.05 10.83
C LEU A 276 -38.47 -48.87 9.49
N GLN A 277 -37.78 -48.38 8.45
CA GLN A 277 -38.24 -48.26 7.05
C GLN A 277 -39.04 -46.98 6.77
N GLY A 278 -38.77 -46.22 5.71
CA GLY A 278 -37.86 -46.45 4.60
C GLY A 278 -38.42 -45.77 3.36
N LEU A 279 -37.56 -45.01 2.68
CA LEU A 279 -37.50 -44.79 1.23
C LEU A 279 -38.80 -44.48 0.46
N GLN A 280 -38.87 -43.25 -0.05
CA GLN A 280 -38.80 -42.97 -1.49
C GLN A 280 -38.27 -41.54 -1.71
#